data_AF-A0A2N9EJ63-F1
#
_entry.id   AF-A0A2N9EJ63-F1
#
_cell.length_a   1.000
_cell.length_b   1.000
_cell.length_c   1.000
_cell.angle_alpha   90.00
_cell.angle_beta   90.00
_cell.angle_gamma   90.00
#
_symmetry.space_group_name_H-M   'P 1'
#
loop_
_entity.id
_entity.type
_entity.pdbx_description
1 polymer ?
#
loop_
_entity_poly.entity_id
_entity_poly.type
_entity_poly.pdbx_seq_one_letter_code
_entity_poly.pdbx_strand_id
1 'polypeptide(L)'
;MLFLTAIFGLFTSPNGGEQLPFDIISFAKSEDSSGYFIESDLKRSLETYEESKTEAPRLAYLISGTKGDSHRMMRTLQAVYHPRNQYVLHLDLEAPPRERLELTISVKADPTFREVENVRVMSQSNLVTYKGPTMIACTLQAIAILLRESSEWDWFINLSASDYPLVTQDG
;
A
#
# COMPACT_ATOMS: atom_id res chain seq x y z
N MET A 1 15.47 17.54 -48.24
CA MET A 1 14.74 16.48 -48.96
C MET A 1 14.84 15.21 -48.13
N LEU A 2 13.75 14.91 -47.41
CA LEU A 2 13.32 13.65 -46.77
C LEU A 2 12.65 13.93 -45.42
N PHE A 3 11.38 13.55 -45.37
CA PHE A 3 10.33 13.98 -44.46
C PHE A 3 10.22 13.04 -43.26
N LEU A 4 9.92 13.58 -42.07
CA LEU A 4 9.46 12.84 -40.90
C LEU A 4 7.93 13.02 -40.82
N THR A 5 7.18 11.99 -41.20
CA THR A 5 5.71 12.01 -41.13
C THR A 5 5.25 11.59 -39.74
N ALA A 6 4.68 12.54 -38.99
CA ALA A 6 3.85 12.30 -37.82
C ALA A 6 2.43 11.93 -38.28
N ILE A 7 1.90 10.80 -37.80
CA ILE A 7 0.48 10.45 -38.01
C ILE A 7 -0.29 10.89 -36.76
N PHE A 8 -1.02 11.99 -36.91
CA PHE A 8 -2.10 12.41 -36.04
C PHE A 8 -3.35 11.60 -36.38
N GLY A 9 -3.87 10.81 -35.42
CA GLY A 9 -5.18 10.19 -35.51
C GLY A 9 -6.25 11.18 -35.05
N LEU A 10 -7.10 11.61 -35.99
CA LEU A 10 -8.24 12.48 -35.80
C LEU A 10 -9.37 11.78 -35.01
N PHE A 11 -9.90 12.45 -34.00
CA PHE A 11 -11.19 12.12 -33.41
C PHE A 11 -12.31 12.55 -34.37
N THR A 12 -13.16 11.62 -34.79
CA THR A 12 -14.51 11.91 -35.25
C THR A 12 -15.48 10.88 -34.64
N SER A 13 -16.44 11.39 -33.88
CA SER A 13 -17.67 10.68 -33.52
C SER A 13 -18.72 11.03 -34.58
N PRO A 14 -19.58 10.06 -34.97
CA PRO A 14 -21.00 10.33 -34.71
C PRO A 14 -21.80 9.09 -34.28
N ASN A 15 -22.73 9.36 -33.37
CA ASN A 15 -23.94 8.63 -32.98
C ASN A 15 -24.34 7.40 -33.81
N GLY A 16 -24.58 6.30 -33.09
CA GLY A 16 -25.41 5.17 -33.52
C GLY A 16 -25.37 4.10 -32.44
N GLY A 17 -26.44 4.01 -31.64
CA GLY A 17 -26.51 3.06 -30.53
C GLY A 17 -26.61 1.61 -31.00
N GLU A 18 -26.06 0.70 -30.21
CA GLU A 18 -26.56 -0.66 -29.99
C GLU A 18 -25.78 -1.27 -28.81
N GLN A 19 -26.52 -1.81 -27.84
CA GLN A 19 -25.96 -2.59 -26.72
C GLN A 19 -25.36 -3.88 -27.28
N LEU A 20 -24.10 -4.18 -26.94
CA LEU A 20 -23.51 -5.48 -27.21
C LEU A 20 -23.30 -6.25 -25.89
N PRO A 21 -23.59 -7.56 -25.86
CA PRO A 21 -23.54 -8.37 -24.65
C PRO A 21 -22.08 -8.61 -24.24
N PHE A 22 -21.82 -8.60 -22.93
CA PHE A 22 -20.57 -9.15 -22.40
C PHE A 22 -20.62 -10.67 -22.56
N ASP A 23 -20.13 -11.18 -23.69
CA ASP A 23 -19.87 -12.61 -23.85
C ASP A 23 -18.74 -13.02 -22.91
N ILE A 24 -19.12 -13.85 -21.93
CA ILE A 24 -18.23 -14.56 -21.03
C ILE A 24 -17.34 -15.45 -21.92
N ILE A 25 -16.08 -15.08 -22.07
CA ILE A 25 -15.08 -15.94 -22.69
C ILE A 25 -14.84 -17.11 -21.75
N SER A 26 -15.53 -18.22 -22.01
CA SER A 26 -15.19 -19.55 -21.51
C SER A 26 -13.83 -19.92 -22.07
N PHE A 27 -12.78 -19.77 -21.26
CA PHE A 27 -11.45 -20.24 -21.60
C PHE A 27 -11.47 -21.76 -21.63
N ALA A 28 -11.54 -22.30 -22.85
CA ALA A 28 -11.37 -23.71 -23.13
C ALA A 28 -10.02 -24.19 -22.56
N LYS A 29 -10.12 -25.25 -21.77
CA LYS A 29 -9.03 -26.02 -21.16
C LYS A 29 -7.98 -26.41 -22.21
N SER A 30 -6.82 -25.76 -22.19
CA SER A 30 -5.62 -26.28 -22.84
C SER A 30 -4.82 -27.08 -21.81
N GLU A 31 -4.83 -28.40 -21.96
CA GLU A 31 -3.91 -29.28 -21.26
C GLU A 31 -2.50 -29.13 -21.85
N ASP A 32 -1.52 -29.16 -20.93
CA ASP A 32 -0.09 -29.42 -21.13
C ASP A 32 0.87 -28.21 -21.05
N SER A 33 1.15 -27.79 -19.82
CA SER A 33 2.45 -27.22 -19.43
C SER A 33 2.66 -27.44 -17.92
N SER A 34 3.43 -28.46 -17.60
CA SER A 34 3.92 -28.74 -16.26
C SER A 34 5.03 -27.74 -15.90
N GLY A 35 4.66 -26.67 -15.19
CA GLY A 35 5.64 -25.70 -14.71
C GLY A 35 5.01 -24.58 -13.88
N TYR A 36 5.08 -24.70 -12.55
CA TYR A 36 4.83 -23.63 -11.57
C TYR A 36 3.44 -22.98 -11.61
N PHE A 37 2.37 -23.78 -11.61
CA PHE A 37 1.02 -23.26 -11.44
C PHE A 37 0.69 -23.15 -9.94
N ILE A 38 0.64 -21.92 -9.41
CA ILE A 38 0.41 -21.59 -7.98
C ILE A 38 -1.08 -21.79 -7.59
N GLU A 39 -1.94 -22.20 -8.52
CA GLU A 39 -3.39 -22.28 -8.30
C GLU A 39 -3.79 -23.23 -7.15
N SER A 40 -3.08 -24.34 -6.97
CA SER A 40 -3.31 -25.27 -5.87
C SER A 40 -2.90 -24.69 -4.50
N ASP A 41 -1.83 -23.90 -4.47
CA ASP A 41 -1.38 -23.19 -3.27
C ASP A 41 -2.32 -22.04 -2.93
N LEU A 42 -2.84 -21.34 -3.94
CA LEU A 42 -3.85 -20.31 -3.78
C LEU A 42 -5.14 -20.92 -3.24
N LYS A 43 -5.62 -22.03 -3.81
CA LYS A 43 -6.82 -22.71 -3.34
C LYS A 43 -6.69 -23.19 -1.89
N ARG A 44 -5.54 -23.78 -1.54
CA ARG A 44 -5.23 -24.17 -0.15
C ARG A 44 -5.19 -22.97 0.79
N SER A 45 -4.61 -21.85 0.36
CA SER A 45 -4.60 -20.61 1.16
C SER A 45 -5.99 -20.04 1.37
N LEU A 46 -6.87 -20.12 0.37
CA LEU A 46 -8.27 -19.70 0.47
C LEU A 46 -9.07 -20.62 1.40
N GLU A 47 -8.82 -21.93 1.37
CA GLU A 47 -9.43 -22.91 2.28
C GLU A 47 -8.97 -22.68 3.74
N THR A 48 -7.68 -22.39 3.99
CA THR A 48 -7.18 -21.98 5.31
C THR A 48 -7.74 -20.64 5.77
N TYR A 49 -7.94 -19.68 4.86
CA TYR A 49 -8.53 -18.37 5.16
C TYR A 49 -10.02 -18.46 5.53
N GLU A 50 -10.77 -19.37 4.90
CA GLU A 50 -12.16 -19.64 5.28
C GLU A 50 -12.28 -20.28 6.68
N GLU A 51 -11.24 -20.99 7.14
CA GLU A 51 -11.15 -21.50 8.51
C GLU A 51 -10.76 -20.42 9.54
N SER A 52 -10.02 -19.37 9.15
CA SER A 52 -9.59 -18.28 10.05
C SER A 52 -10.64 -17.19 10.30
N LYS A 53 -11.86 -17.37 9.76
CA LYS A 53 -13.01 -16.43 9.82
C LYS A 53 -13.49 -16.00 11.22
N THR A 54 -12.84 -16.46 12.29
CA THR A 54 -13.21 -16.16 13.67
C THR A 54 -12.48 -14.94 14.25
N GLU A 55 -11.36 -14.51 13.69
CA GLU A 55 -10.63 -13.33 14.18
C GLU A 55 -10.74 -12.13 13.23
N ALA A 56 -10.86 -10.93 13.80
CA ALA A 56 -10.81 -9.70 13.01
C ALA A 56 -9.46 -9.58 12.29
N PRO A 57 -9.42 -9.09 11.04
CA PRO A 57 -8.20 -9.02 10.24
C PRO A 57 -7.16 -8.09 10.88
N ARG A 58 -5.90 -8.43 10.68
CA ARG A 58 -4.74 -7.63 11.10
C ARG A 58 -4.26 -6.77 9.94
N LEU A 59 -4.05 -5.49 10.20
CA LEU A 59 -3.74 -4.51 9.17
C LEU A 59 -2.29 -4.05 9.28
N ALA A 60 -1.66 -3.85 8.13
CA ALA A 60 -0.34 -3.25 8.01
C ALA A 60 -0.45 -1.90 7.29
N TYR A 61 -0.07 -0.84 7.98
CA TYR A 61 -0.18 0.53 7.49
C TYR A 61 1.17 1.09 7.08
N LEU A 62 1.22 1.70 5.90
CA LEU A 62 2.23 2.69 5.54
C LEU A 62 1.60 4.08 5.68
N ILE A 63 2.17 4.94 6.54
CA ILE A 63 1.80 6.36 6.60
C ILE A 63 2.97 7.16 6.03
N SER A 64 2.70 7.88 4.94
CA SER A 64 3.69 8.66 4.20
C SER A 64 3.47 10.15 4.38
N GLY A 65 4.54 10.93 4.46
CA GLY A 65 4.48 12.38 4.52
C GLY A 65 5.70 13.04 3.92
N THR A 66 5.61 14.36 3.74
CA THR A 66 6.69 15.21 3.25
C THR A 66 7.06 16.29 4.28
N LYS A 67 7.84 17.28 3.89
CA LYS A 67 8.25 18.40 4.74
C LYS A 67 7.05 19.03 5.48
N GLY A 68 7.13 19.09 6.81
CA GLY A 68 6.11 19.70 7.68
C GLY A 68 4.95 18.78 8.05
N ASP A 69 4.93 17.52 7.59
CA ASP A 69 3.84 16.59 7.86
C ASP A 69 4.03 15.74 9.12
N SER A 70 5.19 15.79 9.78
CA SER A 70 5.49 14.94 10.97
C SER A 70 4.36 14.92 12.01
N HIS A 71 3.82 16.08 12.38
CA HIS A 71 2.71 16.17 13.33
C HIS A 71 1.40 15.58 12.78
N ARG A 72 1.12 15.76 11.49
CA ARG A 72 -0.09 15.20 10.86
C ARG A 72 0.01 13.69 10.76
N MET A 73 1.18 13.16 10.44
CA MET A 73 1.45 11.72 10.44
C MET A 73 1.24 11.12 11.83
N MET A 74 1.75 11.75 12.88
CA MET A 74 1.51 11.29 14.26
C MET A 74 0.03 11.32 14.62
N ARG A 75 -0.68 12.38 14.24
CA ARG A 75 -2.14 12.47 14.43
C ARG A 75 -2.88 11.34 13.71
N THR A 76 -2.54 11.07 12.45
CA THR A 76 -3.16 9.99 11.67
C THR A 76 -2.84 8.63 12.28
N LEU A 77 -1.59 8.37 12.68
CA LEU A 77 -1.18 7.15 13.36
C LEU A 77 -2.03 6.91 14.63
N GLN A 78 -2.16 7.93 15.48
CA GLN A 78 -2.96 7.83 16.71
C GLN A 78 -4.44 7.53 16.41
N ALA A 79 -4.99 8.10 15.34
CA ALA A 79 -6.38 7.87 14.96
C ALA A 79 -6.65 6.46 14.43
N VAL A 80 -5.66 5.81 13.81
CA VAL A 80 -5.78 4.44 13.28
C VAL A 80 -5.11 3.37 14.15
N TYR A 81 -4.60 3.75 15.33
CA TYR A 81 -3.78 2.86 16.14
C TYR A 81 -4.61 1.72 16.76
N HIS A 82 -4.09 0.50 16.63
CA HIS A 82 -4.61 -0.69 17.28
C HIS A 82 -3.45 -1.66 17.55
N PRO A 83 -3.36 -2.30 18.73
CA PRO A 83 -2.21 -3.12 19.12
C PRO A 83 -1.97 -4.36 18.23
N ARG A 84 -3.02 -4.87 17.56
CA ARG A 84 -2.90 -6.03 16.64
C ARG A 84 -2.36 -5.65 15.24
N ASN A 85 -2.28 -4.35 14.93
CA ASN A 85 -1.87 -3.86 13.62
C ASN A 85 -0.39 -3.46 13.62
N GLN A 86 0.18 -3.30 12.43
CA GLN A 86 1.57 -2.87 12.24
C GLN A 86 1.65 -1.56 11.47
N TYR A 87 2.63 -0.73 11.82
CA TYR A 87 2.74 0.63 11.27
C TYR A 87 4.17 0.94 10.85
N VAL A 88 4.30 1.45 9.62
CA VAL A 88 5.54 2.04 9.09
C VAL A 88 5.28 3.48 8.72
N LEU A 89 6.07 4.39 9.29
CA LEU A 89 6.09 5.81 8.97
C LEU A 89 7.24 6.10 8.01
N HIS A 90 6.93 6.75 6.90
CA HIS A 90 7.91 7.22 5.92
C HIS A 90 7.81 8.74 5.75
N LEU A 91 8.87 9.45 6.12
CA LEU A 91 9.02 10.88 5.84
C LEU A 91 10.12 11.03 4.77
N ASP A 92 9.78 11.65 3.64
CA ASP A 92 10.67 11.73 2.48
C ASP A 92 11.91 12.63 2.70
N LEU A 93 12.75 12.74 1.67
CA LEU A 93 13.95 13.59 1.71
C LEU A 93 13.68 15.10 1.61
N GLU A 94 12.46 15.55 1.30
CA GLU A 94 12.15 16.99 1.34
C GLU A 94 12.06 17.48 2.79
N ALA A 95 11.68 16.59 3.72
CA ALA A 95 11.72 16.87 5.14
C ALA A 95 13.16 16.97 5.68
N PRO A 96 13.49 18.03 6.46
CA PRO A 96 14.82 18.20 7.00
C PRO A 96 15.19 17.05 7.95
N PRO A 97 16.49 16.69 8.07
CA PRO A 97 16.94 15.61 8.95
C PRO A 97 16.46 15.77 10.41
N ARG A 98 16.34 17.02 10.87
CA ARG A 98 15.81 17.34 12.20
C ARG A 98 14.36 16.88 12.39
N GLU A 99 13.50 17.13 11.41
CA GLU A 99 12.09 16.73 11.48
C GLU A 99 11.96 15.20 11.49
N ARG A 100 12.76 14.51 10.67
CA ARG A 100 12.82 13.02 10.67
C ARG A 100 13.27 12.46 12.02
N LEU A 101 14.27 13.11 12.64
CA LEU A 101 14.74 12.74 13.97
C LEU A 101 13.66 12.99 15.03
N GLU A 102 13.00 14.15 15.00
CA GLU A 102 11.92 14.50 15.91
C GLU A 102 10.74 13.53 15.81
N LEU A 103 10.35 13.09 14.60
CA LEU A 103 9.35 12.05 14.39
C LEU A 103 9.78 10.73 15.03
N THR A 104 11.03 10.31 14.81
CA THR A 104 11.58 9.08 15.40
C THR A 104 11.61 9.13 16.93
N ILE A 105 12.00 10.27 17.50
CA ILE A 105 11.99 10.49 18.96
C ILE A 105 10.56 10.44 19.48
N SER A 106 9.60 11.09 18.80
CA SER A 106 8.21 11.14 19.22
C SER A 106 7.57 9.75 19.28
N VAL A 107 7.82 8.91 18.26
CA VAL A 107 7.34 7.52 18.26
C VAL A 107 7.95 6.72 19.42
N LYS A 108 9.25 6.87 19.67
CA LYS A 108 9.94 6.13 20.76
C LYS A 108 9.59 6.64 22.16
N ALA A 109 9.14 7.88 22.27
CA ALA A 109 8.75 8.49 23.54
C ALA A 109 7.33 8.08 23.97
N ASP A 110 6.49 7.64 23.04
CA ASP A 110 5.14 7.16 23.36
C ASP A 110 5.21 5.82 24.11
N PRO A 111 4.67 5.73 25.34
CA PRO A 111 4.74 4.50 26.14
C PRO A 111 4.02 3.33 25.46
N THR A 112 2.93 3.59 24.75
CA THR A 112 2.11 2.57 24.09
C THR A 112 2.89 1.94 22.93
N PHE A 113 3.47 2.77 22.08
CA PHE A 113 4.24 2.29 20.92
C PHE A 113 5.52 1.58 21.35
N ARG A 114 6.11 2.01 22.47
CA ARG A 114 7.28 1.38 23.05
C ARG A 114 6.97 0.03 23.69
N GLU A 115 5.80 -0.14 24.30
CA GLU A 115 5.40 -1.40 24.93
C GLU A 115 4.99 -2.46 23.89
N VAL A 116 4.23 -2.06 22.87
CA VAL A 116 3.70 -2.98 21.85
C VAL A 116 4.71 -3.22 20.71
N GLU A 117 5.65 -2.29 20.50
CA GLU A 117 6.72 -2.36 19.49
C GLU A 117 6.22 -2.55 18.03
N ASN A 118 4.99 -2.11 17.74
CA ASN A 118 4.33 -2.28 16.44
C ASN A 118 4.41 -1.06 15.50
N VAL A 119 5.16 -0.02 15.89
CA VAL A 119 5.34 1.22 15.09
C VAL A 119 6.81 1.43 14.74
N ARG A 120 7.11 1.68 13.47
CA ARG A 120 8.47 1.91 12.98
C ARG A 120 8.56 3.15 12.10
N VAL A 121 9.70 3.84 12.19
CA VAL A 121 10.05 4.93 11.26
C VAL A 121 11.13 4.43 10.32
N MET A 122 10.93 4.59 9.00
CA MET A 122 11.92 4.20 8.00
C MET A 122 13.20 4.99 8.16
N SER A 123 14.34 4.30 8.33
CA SER A 123 15.66 4.92 8.48
C SER A 123 16.19 5.48 7.17
N GLN A 124 15.89 4.80 6.06
CA GLN A 124 16.19 5.26 4.72
C GLN A 124 15.07 6.19 4.26
N SER A 125 15.36 7.48 4.28
CA SER A 125 14.54 8.49 3.59
C SER A 125 14.88 8.42 2.11
N ASN A 126 13.91 8.05 1.27
CA ASN A 126 14.05 8.14 -0.17
C ASN A 126 13.49 9.49 -0.65
N LEU A 127 14.05 10.01 -1.75
CA LEU A 127 13.45 11.17 -2.43
C LEU A 127 12.25 10.65 -3.20
N VAL A 128 11.06 10.83 -2.63
CA VAL A 128 9.81 10.49 -3.29
C VAL A 128 9.48 11.63 -4.24
N THR A 129 9.51 11.35 -5.53
CA THR A 129 9.00 12.27 -6.54
C THR A 129 7.55 11.89 -6.82
N TYR A 130 6.64 12.83 -6.66
CA TYR A 130 5.22 12.61 -6.96
C TYR A 130 5.05 12.14 -8.41
N LYS A 131 4.36 11.01 -8.61
CA LYS A 131 4.19 10.29 -9.90
C LYS A 131 5.47 9.71 -10.52
N GLY A 132 6.57 9.66 -9.77
CA GLY A 132 7.81 9.00 -10.17
C GLY A 132 7.88 7.53 -9.72
N PRO A 133 8.82 6.74 -10.27
CA PRO A 133 9.03 5.35 -9.87
C PRO A 133 9.42 5.20 -8.38
N THR A 134 9.92 6.27 -7.77
CA THR A 134 10.32 6.29 -6.36
C THR A 134 9.14 6.14 -5.40
N MET A 135 7.93 6.55 -5.78
CA MET A 135 6.73 6.34 -4.95
C MET A 135 6.46 4.84 -4.75
N ILE A 136 6.48 4.06 -5.83
CA ILE A 136 6.26 2.61 -5.79
C ILE A 136 7.42 1.94 -5.03
N ALA A 137 8.67 2.37 -5.27
CA ALA A 137 9.82 1.84 -4.55
C ALA A 137 9.71 2.02 -3.03
N CYS A 138 9.19 3.16 -2.56
CA CYS A 138 8.97 3.39 -1.13
C CYS A 138 7.90 2.49 -0.55
N THR A 139 6.79 2.30 -1.27
CA THR A 139 5.73 1.37 -0.85
C THR A 139 6.27 -0.07 -0.75
N LEU A 140 6.99 -0.54 -1.77
CA LEU A 140 7.60 -1.87 -1.75
C LEU A 140 8.62 -2.03 -0.62
N GLN A 141 9.40 -0.99 -0.34
CA GLN A 141 10.33 -1.00 0.79
C GLN A 141 9.61 -1.07 2.14
N ALA A 142 8.51 -0.33 2.31
CA ALA A 142 7.69 -0.42 3.52
C ALA A 142 7.10 -1.82 3.70
N ILE A 143 6.57 -2.42 2.63
CA ILE A 143 6.07 -3.80 2.63
C ILE A 143 7.20 -4.77 3.01
N ALA A 144 8.39 -4.62 2.44
CA ALA A 144 9.54 -5.46 2.77
C ALA A 144 9.95 -5.35 4.25
N ILE A 145 9.85 -4.15 4.84
CA ILE A 145 10.05 -3.95 6.28
C ILE A 145 8.96 -4.71 7.05
N LEU A 146 7.69 -4.48 6.74
CA LEU A 146 6.55 -5.12 7.42
C LEU A 146 6.67 -6.65 7.40
N LEU A 147 6.91 -7.24 6.21
CA LEU A 147 7.08 -8.69 6.04
C LEU A 147 8.25 -9.27 6.82
N ARG A 148 9.32 -8.50 7.04
CA ARG A 148 10.47 -8.96 7.83
C ARG A 148 10.14 -9.00 9.33
N GLU A 149 9.25 -8.13 9.80
CA GLU A 149 8.90 -8.04 11.22
C GLU A 149 7.74 -8.95 11.59
N SER A 150 6.75 -9.08 10.71
CA SER A 150 5.68 -10.07 10.84
C SER A 150 5.08 -10.39 9.49
N SER A 151 4.80 -11.67 9.26
CA SER A 151 4.03 -12.15 8.12
C SER A 151 2.56 -12.41 8.49
N GLU A 152 2.11 -11.94 9.65
CA GLU A 152 0.81 -12.30 10.20
C GLU A 152 -0.31 -11.26 9.94
N TRP A 153 -0.04 -10.20 9.20
CA TRP A 153 -1.05 -9.25 8.77
C TRP A 153 -1.74 -9.73 7.48
N ASP A 154 -3.02 -9.39 7.34
CA ASP A 154 -3.86 -9.87 6.23
C ASP A 154 -3.96 -8.84 5.11
N TRP A 155 -3.95 -7.55 5.45
CA TRP A 155 -4.14 -6.45 4.50
C TRP A 155 -3.11 -5.35 4.66
N PHE A 156 -2.63 -4.83 3.53
CA PHE A 156 -1.77 -3.65 3.47
C PHE A 156 -2.56 -2.42 3.05
N ILE A 157 -2.38 -1.31 3.77
CA ILE A 157 -3.06 -0.04 3.52
C ILE A 157 -2.03 1.08 3.45
N ASN A 158 -2.00 1.82 2.34
CA ASN A 158 -1.20 3.03 2.21
C ASN A 158 -2.03 4.28 2.57
N LEU A 159 -1.46 5.14 3.40
CA LEU A 159 -2.01 6.40 3.81
C LEU A 159 -0.96 7.51 3.61
N SER A 160 -1.43 8.72 3.44
CA SER A 160 -0.66 9.95 3.48
C SER A 160 -0.96 10.73 4.76
N ALA A 161 -0.14 11.73 5.05
CA ALA A 161 -0.36 12.67 6.14
C ALA A 161 -1.62 13.55 5.96
N SER A 162 -2.22 13.55 4.77
CA SER A 162 -3.48 14.25 4.49
C SER A 162 -4.72 13.39 4.71
N ASP A 163 -4.55 12.06 4.84
CA ASP A 163 -5.65 11.14 5.04
C ASP A 163 -6.07 11.07 6.52
N TYR A 164 -7.36 10.81 6.75
CA TYR A 164 -7.91 10.68 8.10
C TYR A 164 -9.10 9.69 8.12
N PRO A 165 -9.17 8.77 9.08
CA PRO A 165 -10.26 7.82 9.17
C PRO A 165 -11.58 8.53 9.48
N LEU A 166 -12.64 8.15 8.77
CA LEU A 166 -14.02 8.62 9.02
C LEU A 166 -14.81 7.67 9.93
N VAL A 167 -14.29 6.46 10.14
CA VAL A 167 -14.90 5.40 10.94
C VAL A 167 -13.86 4.82 11.90
N THR A 168 -14.30 4.34 13.05
CA THR A 168 -13.46 3.66 14.05
C THR A 168 -13.14 2.23 13.60
N GLN A 169 -12.04 1.66 14.11
CA GLN A 169 -11.61 0.30 13.77
C GLN A 169 -12.51 -0.78 14.38
N ASP A 170 -13.10 -0.50 15.55
CA ASP A 170 -13.78 -1.53 16.37
C ASP A 170 -15.31 -1.61 16.19
N GLY A 171 -15.88 -0.72 15.37
CA GLY A 171 -17.33 -0.66 15.11
C GLY A 171 -18.19 -0.15 16.27
#